data_AF-A0A2D5YYA0-F1
#
_entry.id   AF-A0A2D5YYA0-F1
#
_cell.length_a   1.000
_cell.length_b   1.000
_cell.length_c   1.000
_cell.angle_alpha   90.00
_cell.angle_beta   90.00
_cell.angle_gamma   90.00
#
_symmetry.space_group_name_H-M   'P 1'
#
loop_
_entity.id
_entity.type
_entity.pdbx_description
1 polymer ?
#
loop_
_entity_poly.entity_id
_entity_poly.type
_entity_poly.pdbx_seq_one_letter_code
_entity_poly.pdbx_strand_id
1 'polypeptide(L)'
;MNWWVFGVFSYLFLAFQSSLGTVLALPTNFGNVEPRFLLILAVLVALHAPARTTTIAWFILGLLLDLTTVHDELSLVGPYTLGYLGAAYVALQLRGSVLRRHPLTYVFLILICGGAAHLIITGVLTARVVVYAPPDGWSAVNQLVIRALSLVYTAVIGFIMAVPMLKISPLLGFQPAKVRGPRVGVSSPRR
;
A
#
# COMPACT_ATOMS: atom_id res chain seq x y z
N MET A 1 -10.80 -12.40 -6.46
CA MET A 1 -10.63 -11.86 -5.10
C MET A 1 -11.98 -11.85 -4.43
N ASN A 2 -12.05 -12.32 -3.18
CA ASN A 2 -13.24 -12.25 -2.36
C ASN A 2 -13.35 -10.84 -1.76
N TRP A 3 -14.21 -10.00 -2.34
CA TRP A 3 -14.35 -8.59 -1.95
C TRP A 3 -14.85 -8.40 -0.52
N TRP A 4 -15.67 -9.32 -0.01
CA TRP A 4 -16.12 -9.28 1.38
C TRP A 4 -14.97 -9.46 2.36
N VAL A 5 -14.13 -10.48 2.14
CA VAL A 5 -12.94 -10.73 2.95
C VAL A 5 -11.98 -9.53 2.86
N PHE A 6 -11.77 -8.99 1.66
CA PHE A 6 -10.98 -7.78 1.48
C PHE A 6 -11.53 -6.58 2.28
N GLY A 7 -12.85 -6.37 2.27
CA GLY A 7 -13.50 -5.31 3.05
C GLY A 7 -13.26 -5.46 4.55
N VAL A 8 -13.40 -6.68 5.10
CA VAL A 8 -13.13 -6.97 6.52
C VAL A 8 -11.68 -6.68 6.87
N PHE A 9 -10.72 -7.18 6.08
CA PHE A 9 -9.30 -6.90 6.33
C PHE A 9 -8.95 -5.42 6.19
N SER A 10 -9.54 -4.72 5.21
CA SER A 10 -9.33 -3.28 5.03
C SER A 10 -9.83 -2.51 6.24
N TYR A 11 -11.02 -2.84 6.75
CA TYR A 11 -11.57 -2.25 7.96
C TYR A 11 -10.70 -2.53 9.19
N LEU A 12 -10.27 -3.78 9.41
CA LEU A 12 -9.41 -4.15 10.54
C LEU A 12 -8.07 -3.41 10.49
N PHE A 13 -7.41 -3.36 9.33
CA PHE A 13 -6.13 -2.68 9.18
C PHE A 13 -6.27 -1.16 9.31
N LEU A 14 -7.38 -0.58 8.85
CA LEU A 14 -7.70 0.82 9.08
C LEU A 14 -7.92 1.09 10.58
N ALA A 15 -8.69 0.25 11.27
CA ALA A 15 -8.91 0.36 12.71
C ALA A 15 -7.59 0.25 13.50
N PHE A 16 -6.72 -0.71 13.14
CA PHE A 16 -5.38 -0.81 13.72
C PHE A 16 -4.53 0.41 13.43
N GLN A 17 -4.60 0.97 12.23
CA GLN A 17 -3.89 2.20 11.93
C GLN A 17 -4.36 3.39 12.78
N SER A 18 -5.66 3.56 12.97
CA SER A 18 -6.20 4.67 13.78
C SER A 18 -5.98 4.49 15.28
N SER A 19 -5.97 3.25 15.78
CA SER A 19 -5.83 2.93 17.21
C SER A 19 -4.40 2.62 17.64
N LEU A 20 -3.76 1.62 17.01
CA LEU A 20 -2.39 1.23 17.32
C LEU A 20 -1.37 2.19 16.72
N GLY A 21 -1.70 2.88 15.62
CA GLY A 21 -0.79 3.84 15.00
C GLY A 21 -0.39 4.97 15.96
N THR A 22 -1.35 5.47 16.74
CA THR A 22 -1.10 6.52 17.74
C THR A 22 -0.38 6.01 18.98
N VAL A 23 -0.68 4.78 19.42
CA VAL A 23 0.01 4.14 20.56
C VAL A 23 1.46 3.75 20.22
N LEU A 24 1.70 3.34 18.97
CA LEU A 24 3.01 2.99 18.45
C LEU A 24 3.74 4.20 17.83
N ALA A 25 3.19 5.41 17.96
CA ALA A 25 3.80 6.61 17.42
C ALA A 25 5.12 6.87 18.13
N LEU A 26 6.20 7.00 17.36
CA LEU A 26 7.50 7.40 17.89
C LEU A 26 7.61 8.91 17.78
N PRO A 27 7.72 9.66 18.89
CA PRO A 27 7.88 11.11 18.84
C PRO A 27 9.28 11.44 18.30
N THR A 28 9.33 12.32 17.31
CA THR A 28 10.58 12.84 16.75
C THR A 28 10.54 14.36 16.67
N ASN A 29 11.69 14.99 16.48
CA ASN A 29 11.78 16.46 16.33
C ASN A 29 10.98 17.02 15.15
N PHE A 30 10.66 16.18 14.17
CA PHE A 30 9.91 16.58 12.98
C PHE A 30 8.41 16.28 13.10
N GLY A 31 8.01 15.44 14.06
CA GLY A 31 6.63 15.00 14.26
C GLY A 31 6.55 13.53 14.71
N ASN A 32 5.34 12.99 14.72
CA ASN A 32 5.10 11.59 15.11
C ASN A 32 5.31 10.65 13.92
N VAL A 33 6.18 9.66 14.10
CA VAL A 33 6.42 8.60 13.10
C VAL A 33 5.51 7.42 13.42
N GLU A 34 4.53 7.20 12.55
CA GLU A 34 3.51 6.16 12.73
C GLU A 34 3.61 5.08 11.64
N PRO A 35 3.28 3.82 11.96
CA PRO A 35 3.26 2.74 10.98
C PRO A 35 2.01 2.79 10.09
N ARG A 36 2.16 2.46 8.80
CA ARG A 36 1.11 2.48 7.78
C ARG A 36 0.62 1.07 7.48
N PHE A 37 -0.23 0.53 8.36
CA PHE A 37 -0.72 -0.85 8.21
C PHE A 37 -1.44 -1.08 6.87
N LEU A 38 -2.26 -0.14 6.40
CA LEU A 38 -2.97 -0.28 5.12
C LEU A 38 -2.05 -0.46 3.92
N LEU A 39 -0.84 0.12 3.96
CA LEU A 39 0.16 -0.07 2.91
C LEU A 39 0.66 -1.53 2.87
N ILE A 40 0.78 -2.18 4.03
CA ILE A 40 1.17 -3.60 4.12
C ILE A 40 0.11 -4.48 3.44
N LEU A 41 -1.18 -4.21 3.70
CA LEU A 41 -2.29 -4.87 3.02
C LEU A 41 -2.29 -4.60 1.52
N ALA A 42 -2.04 -3.36 1.10
CA ALA A 42 -1.94 -2.99 -0.30
C ALA A 42 -0.84 -3.79 -1.03
N VAL A 43 0.34 -3.91 -0.43
CA VAL A 43 1.47 -4.70 -0.97
C VAL A 43 1.12 -6.18 -1.07
N LEU A 44 0.45 -6.77 -0.07
CA LEU A 44 -0.05 -8.15 -0.16
C LEU A 44 -0.94 -8.34 -1.39
N VAL A 45 -1.89 -7.42 -1.60
CA VAL A 45 -2.82 -7.47 -2.74
C VAL A 45 -2.05 -7.34 -4.06
N ALA A 46 -1.10 -6.41 -4.17
CA ALA A 46 -0.34 -6.20 -5.40
C ALA A 46 0.48 -7.42 -5.82
N LEU A 47 0.99 -8.19 -4.86
CA LEU A 47 1.77 -9.39 -5.12
C LEU A 47 0.93 -10.56 -5.66
N HIS A 48 -0.33 -10.66 -5.24
CA HIS A 48 -1.14 -11.86 -5.43
C HIS A 48 -2.37 -11.66 -6.32
N ALA A 49 -2.89 -10.44 -6.42
CA ALA A 49 -4.10 -10.15 -7.17
C ALA A 49 -3.82 -9.90 -8.68
N PRO A 50 -4.82 -10.11 -9.54
CA PRO A 50 -4.79 -9.63 -10.92
C PRO A 50 -4.57 -8.11 -10.98
N ALA A 51 -4.02 -7.61 -12.10
CA ALA A 51 -3.67 -6.19 -12.23
C ALA A 51 -4.87 -5.26 -12.00
N ARG A 52 -5.99 -5.54 -12.69
CA ARG A 52 -7.24 -4.78 -12.54
C ARG A 52 -7.73 -4.77 -11.08
N THR A 53 -7.68 -5.91 -10.40
CA THR A 53 -8.10 -6.03 -9.00
C THR A 53 -7.18 -5.25 -8.07
N THR A 54 -5.87 -5.26 -8.32
CA THR A 54 -4.88 -4.50 -7.55
C THR A 54 -5.17 -3.01 -7.62
N THR A 55 -5.38 -2.46 -8.83
CA THR A 55 -5.68 -1.04 -9.02
C THR A 55 -6.94 -0.62 -8.28
N ILE A 56 -8.02 -1.40 -8.38
CA ILE A 56 -9.29 -1.12 -7.69
C ILE A 56 -9.10 -1.22 -6.16
N ALA A 57 -8.40 -2.23 -5.67
CA ALA A 57 -8.15 -2.38 -4.24
C ALA A 57 -7.35 -1.19 -3.68
N TRP A 58 -6.25 -0.80 -4.33
CA TRP A 58 -5.43 0.33 -3.90
C TRP A 58 -6.19 1.66 -3.99
N PHE A 59 -7.03 1.84 -5.00
CA PHE A 59 -7.97 2.97 -5.07
C PHE A 59 -8.88 3.03 -3.84
N ILE A 60 -9.53 1.92 -3.48
CA ILE A 60 -10.42 1.84 -2.31
C ILE A 60 -9.64 2.12 -1.03
N LEU A 61 -8.44 1.55 -0.86
CA LEU A 61 -7.62 1.78 0.34
C LEU A 61 -7.20 3.26 0.48
N GLY A 62 -6.80 3.89 -0.63
CA GLY A 62 -6.48 5.32 -0.65
C GLY A 62 -7.71 6.19 -0.36
N LEU A 63 -8.86 5.82 -0.90
CA LEU A 63 -10.13 6.51 -0.63
C LEU A 63 -10.54 6.40 0.84
N LEU A 64 -10.38 5.23 1.46
CA LEU A 64 -10.62 5.05 2.89
C LEU A 64 -9.70 5.95 3.74
N LEU A 65 -8.43 6.09 3.35
CA LEU A 65 -7.50 7.00 4.02
C LEU A 65 -7.92 8.47 3.87
N ASP A 66 -8.32 8.88 2.67
CA ASP A 66 -8.82 10.24 2.44
C ASP A 66 -10.07 10.52 3.30
N LEU A 67 -11.02 9.57 3.37
CA LEU A 67 -12.25 9.72 4.15
C LEU A 67 -12.03 9.72 5.67
N THR A 68 -10.95 9.10 6.15
CA THR A 68 -10.64 9.00 7.59
C THR A 68 -9.69 10.09 8.06
N THR A 69 -8.92 10.69 7.16
CA THR A 69 -7.98 11.75 7.52
C THR A 69 -8.70 13.10 7.50
N VAL A 70 -9.26 13.49 8.63
CA VAL A 70 -9.82 14.83 8.82
C VAL A 70 -8.66 15.84 8.80
N HIS A 71 -8.62 16.68 7.78
CA HIS A 71 -7.81 17.89 7.77
C HIS A 71 -8.76 19.07 8.02
N ASP A 72 -8.33 20.02 8.84
CA ASP A 72 -9.09 21.19 9.31
C ASP A 72 -10.11 21.73 8.28
N GLU A 73 -11.38 21.80 8.71
CA GLU A 73 -12.62 22.28 8.04
C GLU A 73 -12.93 21.83 6.60
N LEU A 74 -11.98 21.29 5.84
CA LEU A 74 -12.15 20.71 4.52
C LEU A 74 -11.44 19.35 4.44
N SER A 75 -12.23 18.28 4.59
CA SER A 75 -11.80 16.94 4.24
C SER A 75 -11.49 16.88 2.74
N LEU A 76 -10.20 16.80 2.41
CA LEU A 76 -9.74 16.75 1.02
C LEU A 76 -9.73 15.30 0.54
N VAL A 77 -10.73 14.94 -0.26
CA VAL A 77 -10.74 13.66 -0.96
C VAL A 77 -9.78 13.73 -2.15
N GLY A 78 -8.77 12.87 -2.21
CA GLY A 78 -7.89 12.77 -3.37
C GLY A 78 -6.42 12.42 -3.10
N PRO A 79 -5.71 13.06 -2.15
CA PRO A 79 -4.26 12.91 -2.04
C PRO A 79 -3.83 11.45 -1.82
N TYR A 80 -4.45 10.76 -0.86
CA TYR A 80 -4.14 9.36 -0.60
C TYR A 80 -4.63 8.45 -1.72
N THR A 81 -5.81 8.72 -2.28
CA THR A 81 -6.34 7.97 -3.44
C THR A 81 -5.37 8.03 -4.63
N LEU A 82 -4.89 9.21 -5.00
CA LEU A 82 -3.94 9.41 -6.09
C LEU A 82 -2.57 8.78 -5.78
N GLY A 83 -2.08 8.95 -4.56
CA GLY A 83 -0.83 8.34 -4.12
C GLY A 83 -0.87 6.82 -4.20
N TYR A 84 -1.94 6.20 -3.72
CA TYR A 84 -2.13 4.75 -3.80
C TYR A 84 -2.33 4.28 -5.24
N LEU A 85 -3.05 5.01 -6.10
CA LEU A 85 -3.15 4.66 -7.52
C LEU A 85 -1.78 4.68 -8.22
N GLY A 86 -0.99 5.73 -8.01
CA GLY A 86 0.35 5.84 -8.58
C GLY A 86 1.29 4.76 -8.06
N ALA A 87 1.23 4.46 -6.77
CA ALA A 87 2.01 3.38 -6.19
C ALA A 87 1.54 1.98 -6.62
N ALA A 88 0.25 1.78 -6.90
CA ALA A 88 -0.26 0.55 -7.48
C ALA A 88 0.32 0.32 -8.87
N TYR A 89 0.46 1.38 -9.68
CA TYR A 89 1.13 1.29 -10.97
C TYR A 89 2.59 0.84 -10.82
N VAL A 90 3.35 1.46 -9.91
CA VAL A 90 4.73 1.06 -9.60
C VAL A 90 4.80 -0.41 -9.15
N ALA A 91 3.92 -0.82 -8.23
CA ALA A 91 3.85 -2.19 -7.74
C ALA A 91 3.58 -3.19 -8.88
N LEU A 92 2.67 -2.86 -9.80
CA LEU A 92 2.34 -3.71 -10.94
C LEU A 92 3.49 -3.87 -11.93
N GLN A 93 4.34 -2.85 -12.09
CA GLN A 93 5.55 -2.96 -12.91
C GLN A 93 6.62 -3.81 -12.24
N LEU A 94 6.81 -3.64 -10.93
CA LEU A 94 7.83 -4.38 -10.18
C LEU A 94 7.45 -5.84 -9.90
N ARG A 95 6.16 -6.20 -9.93
CA ARG A 95 5.69 -7.56 -9.59
C ARG A 95 6.28 -8.67 -10.45
N GLY A 96 6.77 -8.34 -11.65
CA GLY A 96 7.42 -9.29 -12.57
C GLY A 96 8.86 -9.62 -12.17
N SER A 97 9.52 -8.71 -11.45
CA SER A 97 10.93 -8.78 -11.09
C SER A 97 11.18 -9.29 -9.67
N VAL A 98 10.14 -9.49 -8.86
CA VAL A 98 10.26 -9.81 -7.43
C VAL A 98 9.77 -11.22 -7.06
N LEU A 99 10.37 -11.81 -6.03
CA LEU A 99 10.04 -13.14 -5.51
C LEU A 99 8.79 -13.09 -4.61
N ARG A 100 7.62 -13.41 -5.16
CA ARG A 100 6.31 -13.27 -4.48
C ARG A 100 6.16 -13.96 -3.12
N ARG A 101 6.95 -15.00 -2.84
CA ARG A 101 6.87 -15.79 -1.59
C ARG A 101 7.92 -15.39 -0.55
N HIS A 102 8.81 -14.44 -0.86
CA HIS A 102 9.90 -14.09 0.03
C HIS A 102 9.53 -12.89 0.92
N PRO A 103 9.71 -12.95 2.25
CA PRO A 103 9.39 -11.83 3.15
C PRO A 103 10.13 -10.53 2.81
N LEU A 104 11.38 -10.60 2.35
CA LEU A 104 12.12 -9.41 1.90
C LEU A 104 11.45 -8.67 0.73
N THR A 105 10.66 -9.36 -0.10
CA THR A 105 9.91 -8.71 -1.17
C THR A 105 8.83 -7.77 -0.62
N TYR A 106 8.24 -8.08 0.54
CA TYR A 106 7.31 -7.16 1.21
C TYR A 106 8.02 -5.90 1.65
N VAL A 107 9.17 -6.05 2.33
CA VAL A 107 10.00 -4.91 2.79
C VAL A 107 10.36 -4.02 1.61
N PHE A 108 10.90 -4.61 0.54
CA PHE A 108 11.28 -3.89 -0.67
C PHE A 108 10.09 -3.15 -1.31
N LEU A 109 8.95 -3.82 -1.50
CA LEU A 109 7.78 -3.19 -2.11
C LEU A 109 7.15 -2.12 -1.21
N ILE A 110 7.14 -2.29 0.11
CA ILE A 110 6.66 -1.27 1.05
C ILE A 110 7.50 0.00 0.91
N LEU A 111 8.84 -0.13 0.87
CA LEU A 111 9.73 1.01 0.72
C LEU A 111 9.54 1.71 -0.64
N ILE A 112 9.54 0.97 -1.73
CA ILE A 112 9.45 1.55 -3.09
C ILE A 112 8.04 2.09 -3.39
N CYS A 113 7.00 1.29 -3.17
CA CYS A 113 5.64 1.70 -3.48
C CYS A 113 5.14 2.74 -2.47
N GLY A 114 5.45 2.57 -1.19
CA GLY A 114 5.14 3.57 -0.17
C GLY A 114 5.89 4.88 -0.41
N GLY A 115 7.14 4.82 -0.85
CA GLY A 115 7.92 5.99 -1.26
C GLY A 115 7.24 6.74 -2.40
N ALA A 116 6.85 6.03 -3.46
CA ALA A 116 6.09 6.60 -4.57
C ALA A 116 4.75 7.21 -4.11
N ALA A 117 3.98 6.49 -3.27
CA ALA A 117 2.73 6.99 -2.73
C ALA A 117 2.92 8.29 -1.94
N HIS A 118 3.89 8.31 -1.02
CA HIS A 118 4.17 9.48 -0.19
C HIS A 118 4.72 10.66 -0.96
N LEU A 119 5.53 10.43 -2.01
CA LEU A 119 6.00 11.48 -2.89
C LEU A 119 4.83 12.14 -3.62
N ILE A 120 3.91 11.34 -4.15
CA ILE A 120 2.69 11.85 -4.81
C ILE A 120 1.81 12.60 -3.80
N ILE A 121 1.55 12.03 -2.63
CA ILE A 121 0.72 12.67 -1.59
C ILE A 121 1.32 14.01 -1.17
N THR A 122 2.61 14.04 -0.81
CA THR A 122 3.30 15.27 -0.41
C THR A 122 3.33 16.27 -1.55
N GLY A 123 3.50 15.83 -2.81
CA GLY A 123 3.44 16.68 -4.00
C GLY A 123 2.07 17.33 -4.17
N VAL A 124 0.98 16.57 -4.08
CA VAL A 124 -0.40 17.06 -4.16
C VAL A 124 -0.71 18.04 -3.03
N LEU A 125 -0.33 17.71 -1.79
CA LEU A 125 -0.53 18.59 -0.64
C LEU A 125 0.29 19.88 -0.77
N THR A 126 1.53 19.80 -1.23
CA THR A 126 2.38 20.97 -1.45
C THR A 126 1.84 21.85 -2.57
N ALA A 127 1.38 21.27 -3.68
CA ALA A 127 0.74 22.02 -4.75
C ALA A 127 -0.49 22.79 -4.25
N ARG A 128 -1.30 22.18 -3.38
CA ARG A 128 -2.44 22.87 -2.76
C ARG A 128 -2.01 24.05 -1.90
N VAL A 129 -1.02 23.86 -1.03
CA VAL A 129 -0.47 24.91 -0.15
C VAL A 129 0.00 26.11 -0.97
N VAL A 130 0.63 25.85 -2.13
CA VAL A 130 1.06 26.92 -3.05
C VAL A 130 -0.12 27.69 -3.65
N VAL A 131 -1.25 27.02 -3.94
CA VAL A 131 -2.43 27.65 -4.57
C VAL A 131 -3.33 28.40 -3.57
N TYR A 132 -3.55 27.85 -2.37
CA TYR A 132 -4.56 28.35 -1.41
C TYR A 132 -3.99 29.07 -0.18
N ALA A 133 -2.69 29.37 -0.20
CA ALA A 133 -1.86 29.89 0.90
C ALA A 133 -1.37 28.81 1.89
N PRO A 134 -0.10 28.91 2.34
CA PRO A 134 0.48 27.94 3.27
C PRO A 134 -0.12 28.09 4.67
N PRO A 135 -0.57 26.99 5.31
CA PRO A 135 -0.74 26.97 6.74
C PRO A 135 0.62 27.29 7.40
N ASP A 136 0.59 28.03 8.51
CA ASP A 136 1.78 28.35 9.28
C ASP A 136 2.54 27.05 9.64
N GLY A 137 3.83 26.98 9.25
CA GLY A 137 4.70 25.86 9.57
C GLY A 137 4.69 24.66 8.60
N TRP A 138 4.01 24.73 7.44
CA TRP A 138 4.12 23.66 6.43
C TRP A 138 5.54 23.59 5.82
N SER A 139 6.22 22.46 5.99
CA SER A 139 7.50 22.14 5.34
C SER A 139 7.42 20.83 4.59
N ALA A 140 7.52 20.88 3.26
CA ALA A 140 7.50 19.69 2.40
C ALA A 140 8.64 18.72 2.72
N VAL A 141 9.81 19.24 3.10
CA VAL A 141 10.98 18.44 3.47
C VAL A 141 10.70 17.67 4.76
N ASN A 142 10.17 18.33 5.79
CA ASN A 142 9.83 17.68 7.06
C ASN A 142 8.79 16.58 6.84
N GLN A 143 7.77 16.85 6.03
CA GLN A 143 6.75 15.87 5.66
C GLN A 143 7.35 14.65 4.94
N LEU A 144 8.32 14.86 4.04
CA LEU A 144 8.99 13.78 3.33
C LEU A 144 9.86 12.94 4.28
N VAL A 145 10.58 13.57 5.20
CA VAL A 145 11.42 12.89 6.21
C VAL A 145 10.56 12.04 7.14
N ILE A 146 9.48 12.59 7.71
CA ILE A 146 8.57 11.85 8.59
C ILE A 146 7.97 10.66 7.85
N ARG A 147 7.50 10.87 6.61
CA ARG A 147 6.93 9.80 5.78
C ARG A 147 7.97 8.74 5.43
N ALA A 148 9.21 9.12 5.14
CA ALA A 148 10.29 8.17 4.89
C ALA A 148 10.60 7.32 6.13
N LEU A 149 10.67 7.92 7.32
CA LEU A 149 10.84 7.20 8.58
C LEU A 149 9.65 6.26 8.85
N SER A 150 8.42 6.72 8.61
CA SER A 150 7.22 5.90 8.68
C SER A 150 7.28 4.70 7.74
N LEU A 151 7.84 4.84 6.55
CA LEU A 151 8.01 3.71 5.62
C LEU A 151 9.01 2.69 6.11
N VAL A 152 10.15 3.13 6.64
CA VAL A 152 11.14 2.22 7.24
C VAL A 152 10.49 1.46 8.39
N TYR A 153 9.76 2.16 9.26
CA TYR A 153 9.05 1.52 10.37
C TYR A 153 7.97 0.53 9.88
N THR A 154 7.19 0.93 8.87
CA THR A 154 6.18 0.07 8.24
C THR A 154 6.81 -1.14 7.57
N ALA A 155 8.01 -1.01 7.00
CA ALA A 155 8.72 -2.11 6.35
C ALA A 155 9.22 -3.14 7.38
N VAL A 156 9.70 -2.70 8.54
CA VAL A 156 10.07 -3.59 9.65
C VAL A 156 8.83 -4.35 10.16
N ILE A 157 7.72 -3.66 10.41
CA ILE A 157 6.46 -4.32 10.81
C ILE A 157 5.97 -5.24 9.69
N GLY A 158 6.04 -4.81 8.45
CA GLY A 158 5.66 -5.58 7.27
C GLY A 158 6.47 -6.85 7.10
N PHE A 159 7.76 -6.84 7.46
CA PHE A 159 8.60 -8.04 7.50
C PHE A 159 8.06 -9.08 8.48
N ILE A 160 7.75 -8.64 9.71
CA ILE A 160 7.18 -9.50 10.76
C ILE A 160 5.80 -10.02 10.33
N MET A 161 4.98 -9.14 9.73
CA MET A 161 3.63 -9.46 9.27
C MET A 161 3.60 -10.26 7.96
N ALA A 162 4.71 -10.42 7.24
CA ALA A 162 4.74 -11.12 5.97
C ALA A 162 4.27 -12.58 6.11
N VAL A 163 4.71 -13.27 7.17
CA VAL A 163 4.36 -14.68 7.40
C VAL A 163 2.85 -14.88 7.62
N PRO A 164 2.17 -14.19 8.57
CA PRO A 164 0.73 -14.35 8.73
C PRO A 164 -0.04 -13.89 7.48
N MET A 165 0.41 -12.83 6.80
CA MET A 165 -0.24 -12.36 5.58
C MET A 165 -0.18 -13.37 4.43
N LEU A 166 0.95 -14.08 4.28
CA LEU A 166 1.06 -15.17 3.30
C LEU A 166 0.08 -16.32 3.59
N LYS A 167 -0.18 -16.61 4.87
CA LYS A 167 -1.18 -17.63 5.27
C LYS A 167 -2.63 -17.17 5.00
N ILE A 168 -2.90 -15.87 5.04
CA ILE A 168 -4.23 -15.29 4.80
C ILE A 168 -4.52 -15.12 3.29
N SER A 169 -3.50 -15.02 2.46
CA SER A 169 -3.57 -14.94 0.99
C SER A 169 -4.66 -15.83 0.32
N PRO A 170 -4.79 -17.14 0.64
CA PRO A 170 -5.86 -17.97 0.08
C PRO A 170 -7.28 -17.52 0.45
N LEU A 171 -7.50 -16.96 1.65
CA LEU A 171 -8.81 -16.46 2.09
C LEU A 171 -9.30 -15.28 1.24
N LEU A 172 -8.37 -14.46 0.74
CA LEU A 172 -8.68 -13.37 -0.20
C LEU A 172 -9.07 -13.89 -1.60
N GLY A 173 -9.05 -15.20 -1.82
CA GLY A 173 -9.40 -15.81 -3.10
C GLY A 173 -8.36 -15.54 -4.18
N PHE A 174 -7.09 -15.40 -3.79
CA PHE A 174 -5.97 -15.38 -4.72
C PHE A 174 -5.75 -16.81 -5.20
N GLN A 175 -6.08 -17.06 -6.47
CA GLN A 175 -5.84 -18.38 -7.05
C GLN A 175 -4.32 -18.57 -7.20
N PRO A 176 -3.75 -19.68 -6.69
CA PRO A 176 -2.37 -20.00 -6.99
C PRO A 176 -2.24 -20.05 -8.51
N ALA A 177 -1.22 -19.37 -9.04
CA ALA A 177 -0.96 -19.38 -10.48
C ALA A 177 -0.97 -20.85 -10.94
N LYS A 178 -1.97 -21.23 -11.74
CA LYS A 178 -2.09 -22.58 -12.26
C LYS A 178 -0.81 -22.84 -13.04
N VAL A 179 0.09 -23.64 -12.47
CA VAL A 179 1.33 -24.04 -13.15
C VAL A 179 0.87 -24.75 -14.40
N ARG A 180 0.99 -24.08 -15.54
CA ARG A 180 0.65 -24.67 -16.83
C ARG A 180 1.70 -25.76 -17.03
N GLY A 181 1.33 -26.99 -16.70
CA GLY A 181 2.21 -28.14 -16.90
C GLY A 181 2.73 -28.15 -18.35
N PRO A 182 3.93 -28.72 -18.59
CA PRO A 182 4.47 -28.83 -19.93
C PRO A 182 3.36 -29.37 -20.83
N ARG A 183 3.04 -28.64 -21.91
CA ARG A 183 2.19 -29.17 -22.97
C ARG A 183 2.96 -30.36 -23.52
N VAL A 184 2.68 -31.55 -23.01
CA VAL A 184 3.10 -32.79 -23.64
C VAL A 184 2.52 -32.71 -25.03
N GLY A 185 3.39 -32.48 -26.01
CA GLY A 185 3.01 -32.35 -27.40
C GLY A 185 2.34 -33.65 -27.80
N VAL A 186 1.02 -33.62 -27.92
CA VAL A 186 0.29 -34.69 -28.61
C VAL A 186 0.72 -34.56 -30.06
N SER A 187 1.75 -35.31 -30.43
CA SER A 187 2.18 -35.48 -31.81
C SER A 187 0.99 -36.08 -32.57
N SER A 188 0.26 -35.23 -33.29
CA SER A 188 -0.77 -35.67 -34.21
C SER A 188 -0.13 -36.60 -35.24
N PRO A 189 -0.60 -37.86 -35.41
CA PRO A 189 -0.11 -38.71 -36.47
C PRO A 189 -0.52 -38.08 -37.82
N ARG A 190 0.46 -37.70 -38.63
CA ARG A 190 0.22 -37.32 -40.02
C ARG A 190 -0.26 -38.58 -40.76
N ARG A 191 -1.45 -38.49 -41.36
CA ARG A 191 -1.91 -39.40 -42.41
C ARG A 191 -1.72 -38.71 -43.75
#